data_AF-A4SU35-F1
#
_entry.id   AF-A4SU35-F1
#
_cell.length_a   1.000
_cell.length_b   1.000
_cell.length_c   1.000
_cell.angle_alpha   90.00
_cell.angle_beta   90.00
_cell.angle_gamma   90.00
#
_symmetry.space_group_name_H-M   'P 1'
#
loop_
_entity.id
_entity.type
_entity.pdbx_description
1 polymer ?
#
loop_
_entity_poly.entity_id
_entity_poly.type
_entity_poly.pdbx_seq_one_letter_code
_entity_poly.pdbx_strand_id
1 'polypeptide(L)'
;MLMKHYELADIDPHVRGLVAALQHAGYKTLASCQGHAIGGHTPYVYFQCSLEQAQALDRMVSQCRLLRFRWEVTAHFGLAGLTWLLRSPTWEKASQCGHFGLLPVLWGRAGHQRLAEDLYLLAQLIAKEPVTPPHITTWQHWLTVVYDVFRMGGGRFRFEIGLFVGVLLGLMMA
;
A
#
# COMPACT_ATOMS: atom_id res chain seq x y z
N MET A 1 8.61 -18.01 18.10
CA MET A 1 8.80 -16.84 17.23
C MET A 1 7.92 -15.72 17.78
N LEU A 2 8.49 -14.62 18.29
CA LEU A 2 7.67 -13.51 18.78
C LEU A 2 6.95 -12.86 17.61
N MET A 3 5.62 -12.85 17.63
CA MET A 3 4.87 -11.86 16.85
C MET A 3 5.14 -10.50 17.48
N LYS A 4 5.91 -9.64 16.81
CA LYS A 4 5.96 -8.21 17.15
C LYS A 4 4.52 -7.68 17.13
N HIS A 5 4.14 -6.92 18.16
CA HIS A 5 3.01 -6.01 18.02
C HIS A 5 3.38 -4.99 16.94
N TYR A 6 2.59 -4.91 15.87
CA TYR A 6 2.75 -3.90 14.84
C TYR A 6 2.24 -2.57 15.37
N GLU A 7 3.14 -1.72 15.84
CA GLU A 7 2.80 -0.34 16.19
C GLU A 7 2.51 0.46 14.92
N LEU A 8 1.50 1.33 14.96
CA LEU A 8 1.07 2.15 13.82
C LEU A 8 2.18 3.07 13.28
N ALA A 9 3.21 3.35 14.08
CA ALA A 9 4.39 4.12 13.72
C ALA A 9 5.27 3.40 12.65
N ASP A 10 5.38 2.07 12.72
CA ASP A 10 6.15 1.25 11.79
C ASP A 10 5.41 0.98 10.45
N ILE A 11 4.19 1.50 10.30
CA ILE A 11 3.33 1.28 9.13
C ILE A 11 3.48 2.41 8.13
N ASP A 12 3.63 2.06 6.84
CA ASP A 12 3.79 3.03 5.77
C ASP A 12 2.59 4.02 5.72
N PRO A 13 2.80 5.34 5.52
CA PRO A 13 1.78 6.36 5.75
C PRO A 13 0.45 6.16 5.00
N HIS A 14 0.49 5.69 3.76
CA HIS A 14 -0.71 5.58 2.91
C HIS A 14 -1.57 4.34 3.22
N VAL A 15 -1.01 3.29 3.82
CA VAL A 15 -1.77 2.09 4.24
C VAL A 15 -2.19 2.15 5.73
N ARG A 16 -1.60 3.04 6.52
CA ARG A 16 -1.87 3.17 7.97
C ARG A 16 -3.36 3.36 8.30
N GLY A 17 -4.09 4.18 7.55
CA GLY A 17 -5.52 4.39 7.76
C GLY A 17 -6.36 3.11 7.59
N LEU A 18 -6.03 2.31 6.56
CA LEU A 18 -6.65 1.01 6.32
C LEU A 18 -6.33 0.00 7.44
N VAL A 19 -5.07 -0.04 7.90
CA VAL A 19 -4.68 -0.91 9.02
C VAL A 19 -5.38 -0.50 10.32
N ALA A 20 -5.48 0.80 10.61
CA ALA A 20 -6.19 1.28 11.80
C ALA A 20 -7.68 0.92 11.77
N ALA A 21 -8.35 1.08 10.62
CA ALA A 21 -9.74 0.66 10.43
C ALA A 21 -9.93 -0.85 10.62
N LEU A 22 -9.03 -1.67 10.05
CA LEU A 22 -9.01 -3.12 10.26
C LEU A 22 -8.79 -3.49 11.73
N GLN A 23 -7.80 -2.90 12.41
CA GLN A 23 -7.54 -3.17 13.82
C GLN A 23 -8.73 -2.79 14.71
N HIS A 24 -9.37 -1.65 14.45
CA HIS A 24 -10.56 -1.21 15.18
C HIS A 24 -11.77 -2.14 14.94
N ALA A 25 -11.94 -2.66 13.71
CA ALA A 25 -12.95 -3.64 13.37
C ALA A 25 -12.62 -5.09 13.81
N GLY A 26 -11.59 -5.28 14.66
CA GLY A 26 -11.23 -6.57 15.26
C GLY A 26 -10.33 -7.47 14.42
N TYR A 27 -9.70 -6.96 13.36
CA TYR A 27 -8.76 -7.71 12.52
C TYR A 27 -7.33 -7.54 13.05
N LYS A 28 -6.67 -8.64 13.40
CA LYS A 28 -5.28 -8.62 13.87
C LYS A 28 -4.32 -8.55 12.68
N THR A 29 -3.88 -7.34 12.33
CA THR A 29 -2.88 -7.13 11.27
C THR A 29 -1.52 -7.73 11.67
N LEU A 30 -0.94 -8.50 10.74
CA LEU A 30 0.35 -9.20 10.87
C LEU A 30 1.46 -8.58 10.01
N ALA A 31 1.10 -7.95 8.89
CA ALA A 31 2.01 -7.17 8.04
C ALA A 31 1.19 -6.28 7.09
N SER A 32 1.81 -5.23 6.54
CA SER A 32 1.20 -4.40 5.49
C SER A 32 2.28 -3.76 4.61
N CYS A 33 1.86 -3.27 3.45
CA CYS A 33 2.67 -2.51 2.51
C CYS A 33 1.76 -1.53 1.76
N GLN A 34 2.19 -0.28 1.57
CA GLN A 34 1.42 0.70 0.79
C GLN A 34 1.56 0.57 -0.74
N GLY A 35 2.42 -0.32 -1.23
CA GLY A 35 2.69 -0.49 -2.66
C GLY A 35 3.85 0.38 -3.15
N HIS A 36 5.06 0.09 -2.67
CA HIS A 36 6.28 0.82 -3.01
C HIS A 36 6.64 0.67 -4.50
N ALA A 37 6.96 1.80 -5.14
CA ALA A 37 7.26 1.87 -6.56
C ALA A 37 8.57 1.14 -6.90
N ILE A 38 9.59 1.34 -6.07
CA ILE A 38 10.91 0.73 -6.22
C ILE A 38 10.92 -0.60 -5.45
N GLY A 39 11.31 -1.68 -6.13
CA GLY A 39 11.12 -3.06 -5.66
C GLY A 39 9.82 -3.72 -6.13
N GLY A 40 8.92 -2.98 -6.79
CA GLY A 40 7.71 -3.54 -7.41
C GLY A 40 6.68 -4.11 -6.43
N HIS A 41 6.69 -3.64 -5.18
CA HIS A 41 5.86 -4.18 -4.12
C HIS A 41 4.38 -3.82 -4.33
N THR A 42 3.51 -4.80 -4.07
CA THR A 42 2.06 -4.62 -4.15
C THR A 42 1.52 -3.99 -2.86
N PRO A 43 0.42 -3.23 -2.94
CA PRO A 43 -0.30 -2.79 -1.75
C PRO A 43 -1.04 -3.99 -1.15
N TYR A 44 -0.81 -4.25 0.14
CA TYR A 44 -1.48 -5.33 0.84
C TYR A 44 -1.64 -5.06 2.33
N VAL A 45 -2.62 -5.74 2.92
CA VAL A 45 -2.68 -5.97 4.38
C VAL A 45 -2.85 -7.47 4.61
N TYR A 46 -2.00 -8.03 5.47
CA TYR A 46 -1.99 -9.43 5.87
C TYR A 46 -2.42 -9.52 7.33
N PHE A 47 -3.43 -10.34 7.65
CA PHE A 47 -4.12 -10.28 8.95
C PHE A 47 -4.75 -11.62 9.37
N GLN A 48 -5.20 -11.68 10.63
CA GLN A 48 -6.01 -12.75 11.20
C GLN A 48 -7.39 -12.20 11.61
N CYS A 49 -8.44 -12.96 11.31
CA CYS A 49 -9.83 -12.72 11.72
C CYS A 49 -10.63 -14.02 11.57
N SER A 50 -11.89 -14.04 11.99
CA SER A 50 -12.77 -15.19 11.73
C SER A 50 -13.07 -15.35 10.22
N LEU A 51 -13.48 -16.56 9.81
CA LEU A 51 -13.95 -16.84 8.45
C LEU A 51 -15.13 -15.93 8.07
N GLU A 52 -16.03 -15.67 9.00
CA GLU A 52 -17.21 -14.83 8.80
C GLU A 52 -16.84 -13.37 8.54
N GLN A 53 -15.87 -12.83 9.30
CA GLN A 53 -15.30 -11.50 9.08
C GLN A 53 -14.63 -11.41 7.71
N ALA A 54 -13.81 -12.39 7.34
CA ALA A 54 -13.14 -12.43 6.04
C ALA A 54 -14.13 -12.48 4.87
N GLN A 55 -15.18 -13.31 4.97
CA GLN A 55 -16.25 -13.37 3.97
C GLN A 55 -17.08 -12.07 3.90
N ALA A 56 -17.33 -11.41 5.03
CA ALA A 56 -18.02 -10.12 5.05
C ALA A 56 -17.17 -9.03 4.37
N LEU A 57 -15.87 -8.99 4.67
CA LEU A 57 -14.90 -8.09 4.03
C LEU A 57 -14.82 -8.34 2.52
N ASP A 58 -14.67 -9.58 2.08
CA ASP A 58 -14.57 -9.91 0.64
C ASP A 58 -15.84 -9.53 -0.13
N ARG A 59 -17.03 -9.80 0.43
CA ARG A 59 -18.31 -9.36 -0.16
C ARG A 59 -18.40 -7.84 -0.25
N MET A 60 -18.05 -7.12 0.82
CA MET A 60 -18.10 -5.66 0.85
C MET A 60 -17.14 -5.02 -0.17
N VAL A 61 -15.92 -5.56 -0.27
CA VAL A 61 -14.88 -5.08 -1.18
C VAL A 61 -15.23 -5.40 -2.64
N SER A 62 -15.65 -6.63 -2.94
CA SER A 62 -16.04 -7.03 -4.30
C SER A 62 -17.31 -6.35 -4.82
N GLN A 63 -18.19 -5.89 -3.93
CA GLN A 63 -19.40 -5.13 -4.30
C GLN A 63 -19.16 -3.61 -4.44
N CYS A 64 -18.04 -3.08 -3.95
CA CYS A 64 -17.77 -1.65 -4.02
C CYS A 64 -17.35 -1.19 -5.43
N ARG A 65 -18.27 -0.55 -6.15
CA ARG A 65 -18.04 0.01 -7.49
C ARG A 65 -17.25 1.33 -7.53
N LEU A 66 -16.88 1.88 -6.38
CA LEU A 66 -16.13 3.14 -6.30
C LEU A 66 -14.61 2.92 -6.37
N LEU A 67 -14.15 1.69 -6.10
CA LEU A 67 -12.73 1.33 -6.17
C LEU A 67 -12.23 1.38 -7.62
N ARG A 68 -11.04 1.98 -7.81
CA ARG A 68 -10.34 2.14 -9.08
C ARG A 68 -9.69 0.84 -9.54
N PHE A 69 -9.25 0.01 -8.61
CA PHE A 69 -8.65 -1.29 -8.85
C PHE A 69 -9.54 -2.41 -8.30
N ARG A 70 -9.42 -3.63 -8.86
CA ARG A 70 -10.02 -4.81 -8.21
C ARG A 70 -9.21 -5.13 -6.96
N TRP A 71 -9.91 -5.33 -5.86
CA TRP A 71 -9.38 -5.85 -4.60
C TRP A 71 -10.02 -7.20 -4.29
N GLU A 72 -9.31 -8.05 -3.56
CA GLU A 72 -9.78 -9.37 -3.14
C GLU A 72 -9.20 -9.74 -1.77
N VAL A 73 -9.92 -10.57 -1.01
CA VAL A 73 -9.39 -11.23 0.19
C VAL A 73 -9.05 -12.67 -0.15
N THR A 74 -7.80 -13.06 0.06
CA THR A 74 -7.32 -14.44 -0.19
C THR A 74 -6.92 -15.13 1.11
N ALA A 75 -7.26 -16.42 1.24
CA ALA A 75 -6.90 -17.25 2.39
C ALA A 75 -5.49 -17.84 2.20
N HIS A 76 -4.68 -17.83 3.26
CA HIS A 76 -3.35 -18.43 3.28
C HIS A 76 -3.18 -19.25 4.57
N PHE A 77 -2.69 -20.48 4.45
CA PHE A 77 -2.27 -21.30 5.58
C PHE A 77 -0.76 -21.17 5.77
N GLY A 78 -0.32 -20.75 6.95
CA GLY A 78 1.09 -20.59 7.27
C GLY A 78 1.41 -20.93 8.73
N LEU A 79 2.61 -20.57 9.18
CA LEU A 79 3.08 -20.84 10.55
C LEU A 79 2.22 -20.19 11.65
N ALA A 80 1.44 -19.16 11.30
CA ALA A 80 0.48 -18.50 12.19
C ALA A 80 -0.93 -19.15 12.18
N GLY A 81 -1.12 -20.25 11.44
CA GLY A 81 -2.43 -20.86 11.16
C GLY A 81 -3.08 -20.27 9.91
N LEU A 82 -4.42 -20.22 9.90
CA LEU A 82 -5.19 -19.55 8.86
C LEU A 82 -5.02 -18.02 8.97
N THR A 83 -4.74 -17.41 7.83
CA THR A 83 -4.48 -15.98 7.66
C THR A 83 -5.13 -15.48 6.38
N TRP A 84 -5.26 -14.16 6.26
CA TRP A 84 -5.96 -13.50 5.18
C TRP A 84 -5.11 -12.39 4.58
N LEU A 85 -5.17 -12.23 3.27
CA LEU A 85 -4.43 -11.21 2.52
C LEU A 85 -5.43 -10.40 1.68
N LEU A 86 -5.61 -9.14 2.06
CA LEU A 86 -6.29 -8.13 1.24
C LEU A 86 -5.24 -7.51 0.30
N ARG A 87 -5.44 -7.62 -1.01
CA ARG A 87 -4.53 -7.11 -2.05
C ARG A 87 -5.28 -6.63 -3.30
N SER A 88 -4.59 -5.93 -4.19
CA SER A 88 -5.08 -5.66 -5.55
C SER A 88 -4.30 -6.44 -6.63
N PRO A 89 -4.90 -7.48 -7.25
CA PRO A 89 -4.28 -8.21 -8.35
C PRO A 89 -4.15 -7.38 -9.63
N THR A 90 -5.03 -6.39 -9.81
CA THR A 90 -4.92 -5.45 -10.94
C THR A 90 -3.67 -4.59 -10.81
N TRP A 91 -3.39 -4.09 -9.61
CA TRP A 91 -2.14 -3.37 -9.34
C TRP A 91 -0.92 -4.28 -9.50
N GLU A 92 -0.98 -5.50 -8.93
CA GLU A 92 0.10 -6.49 -9.03
C GLU A 92 0.49 -6.84 -10.46
N LYS A 93 -0.47 -7.20 -11.31
CA LYS A 93 -0.21 -7.49 -12.71
C LYS A 93 0.40 -6.28 -13.42
N ALA A 94 -0.08 -5.08 -13.12
CA ALA A 94 0.36 -3.88 -13.82
C ALA A 94 1.70 -3.33 -13.31
N SER A 95 2.09 -3.59 -12.06
CA SER A 95 3.46 -3.34 -11.56
C SER A 95 4.46 -4.32 -12.17
N GLN A 96 4.07 -5.58 -12.38
CA GLN A 96 4.89 -6.61 -13.05
C GLN A 96 5.15 -6.27 -14.53
N CYS A 97 4.16 -5.75 -15.26
CA CYS A 97 4.32 -5.34 -16.66
C CYS A 97 5.29 -4.16 -16.86
N GLY A 98 5.64 -3.41 -15.81
CA GLY A 98 6.52 -2.24 -15.89
C GLY A 98 8.00 -2.51 -16.17
N HIS A 99 8.44 -3.78 -16.20
CA HIS A 99 9.85 -4.16 -16.42
C HIS A 99 10.38 -3.95 -17.85
N PHE A 100 9.51 -3.68 -18.85
CA PHE A 100 9.89 -3.63 -20.28
C PHE A 100 9.73 -2.24 -20.93
N GLY A 101 10.19 -1.18 -20.25
CA GLY A 101 10.62 0.05 -20.94
C GLY A 101 9.66 1.25 -20.99
N LEU A 102 8.52 1.24 -20.30
CA LEU A 102 7.66 2.42 -20.10
C LEU A 102 7.12 2.49 -18.66
N LEU A 103 7.65 3.42 -17.85
CA LEU A 103 7.31 3.60 -16.44
C LEU A 103 5.97 4.31 -16.07
N PRO A 104 5.42 5.28 -16.84
CA PRO A 104 4.81 6.45 -16.19
C PRO A 104 3.37 6.34 -15.67
N VAL A 105 2.56 5.34 -16.04
CA VAL A 105 1.09 5.47 -15.85
C VAL A 105 0.61 5.12 -14.44
N LEU A 106 1.13 4.05 -13.82
CA LEU A 106 0.74 3.66 -12.44
C LEU A 106 1.71 4.15 -11.37
N TRP A 107 3.00 4.25 -11.69
CA TRP A 107 4.00 4.88 -10.83
C TRP A 107 4.05 6.40 -10.96
N GLY A 108 3.41 7.00 -11.97
CA GLY A 108 3.15 8.43 -12.00
C GLY A 108 2.17 8.86 -10.90
N ARG A 109 2.23 10.13 -10.51
CA ARG A 109 1.38 10.73 -9.45
C ARG A 109 -0.10 10.36 -9.54
N ALA A 110 -0.67 10.25 -10.75
CA ALA A 110 -2.07 9.87 -10.95
C ALA A 110 -2.39 8.41 -10.56
N GLY A 111 -1.45 7.47 -10.73
CA GLY A 111 -1.64 6.08 -10.32
C GLY A 111 -1.52 5.91 -8.80
N HIS A 112 -0.51 6.51 -8.18
CA HIS A 112 -0.39 6.57 -6.71
C HIS A 112 -1.58 7.28 -6.06
N GLN A 113 -2.10 8.35 -6.66
CA GLN A 113 -3.31 9.04 -6.19
C GLN A 113 -4.53 8.10 -6.22
N ARG A 114 -4.76 7.36 -7.32
CA ARG A 114 -5.85 6.36 -7.40
C ARG A 114 -5.69 5.22 -6.39
N LEU A 115 -4.45 4.78 -6.12
CA LEU A 115 -4.19 3.75 -5.11
C LEU A 115 -4.45 4.28 -3.69
N ALA A 116 -4.03 5.51 -3.40
CA ALA A 116 -4.33 6.14 -2.11
C ALA A 116 -5.83 6.38 -1.93
N GLU A 117 -6.56 6.78 -2.98
CA GLU A 117 -8.04 6.83 -3.01
C GLU A 117 -8.67 5.48 -2.67
N ASP A 118 -8.17 4.37 -3.25
CA ASP A 118 -8.67 3.02 -2.97
C ASP A 118 -8.40 2.56 -1.54
N LEU A 119 -7.15 2.66 -1.07
CA LEU A 119 -6.76 2.32 0.31
C LEU A 119 -7.62 3.06 1.33
N TYR A 120 -7.93 4.31 1.01
CA TYR A 120 -8.75 5.21 1.79
C TYR A 120 -10.26 4.88 1.73
N LEU A 121 -10.80 4.56 0.55
CA LEU A 121 -12.18 4.08 0.40
C LEU A 121 -12.39 2.77 1.15
N LEU A 122 -11.42 1.85 1.09
CA LEU A 122 -11.41 0.62 1.87
C LEU A 122 -11.44 0.90 3.38
N ALA A 123 -10.65 1.85 3.86
CA ALA A 123 -10.67 2.27 5.27
C ALA A 123 -12.06 2.78 5.70
N GLN A 124 -12.69 3.64 4.89
CA GLN A 124 -14.06 4.13 5.14
C GLN A 124 -15.11 3.01 5.12
N LEU A 125 -15.04 2.09 4.16
CA LEU A 125 -15.98 0.95 4.09
C LEU A 125 -15.93 0.09 5.36
N ILE A 126 -14.72 -0.12 5.90
CA ILE A 126 -14.49 -0.91 7.12
C ILE A 126 -14.91 -0.14 8.38
N ALA A 127 -14.53 1.14 8.49
CA ALA A 127 -14.86 1.99 9.64
C ALA A 127 -16.35 2.42 9.68
N LYS A 128 -17.02 2.46 8.51
CA LYS A 128 -18.39 2.98 8.29
C LYS A 128 -18.55 4.49 8.58
N GLU A 129 -17.45 5.22 8.65
CA GLU A 129 -17.43 6.67 8.86
C GLU A 129 -17.07 7.43 7.57
N PRO A 130 -17.68 8.60 7.31
CA PRO A 130 -17.27 9.48 6.23
C PRO A 130 -15.97 10.21 6.63
N VAL A 131 -14.98 10.18 5.76
CA VAL A 131 -13.69 10.88 5.94
C VAL A 131 -13.49 11.83 4.72
N THR A 132 -12.38 12.58 4.67
CA THR A 132 -11.92 13.30 3.46
C THR A 132 -10.81 12.56 2.70
N PRO A 133 -10.87 12.47 1.35
CA PRO A 133 -9.89 11.71 0.56
C PRO A 133 -8.49 12.33 0.59
N PRO A 134 -7.42 11.51 0.61
CA PRO A 134 -6.05 12.01 0.58
C PRO A 134 -5.74 12.59 -0.79
N HIS A 135 -5.35 13.87 -0.83
CA HIS A 135 -4.78 14.48 -2.03
C HIS A 135 -3.24 14.46 -1.93
N ILE A 136 -2.60 13.59 -2.72
CA ILE A 136 -1.13 13.51 -2.81
C ILE A 136 -0.61 14.74 -3.56
N THR A 137 0.02 15.64 -2.81
CA THR A 137 0.80 16.76 -3.37
C THR A 137 2.04 16.29 -4.13
N THR A 138 2.58 17.13 -5.02
CA THR A 138 3.83 16.82 -5.74
C THR A 138 4.98 16.48 -4.78
N TRP A 139 5.06 17.20 -3.65
CA TRP A 139 6.04 16.95 -2.60
C TRP A 139 5.89 15.58 -1.93
N GLN A 140 4.67 15.19 -1.54
CA GLN A 140 4.41 13.87 -0.94
C GLN A 140 4.71 12.71 -1.89
N HIS A 141 4.45 12.88 -3.18
CA HIS A 141 4.84 11.89 -4.20
C HIS A 141 6.35 11.72 -4.25
N TRP A 142 7.12 12.81 -4.33
CA TRP A 142 8.59 12.76 -4.31
C TRP A 142 9.16 12.21 -3.01
N LEU A 143 8.61 12.56 -1.84
CA LEU A 143 9.01 11.97 -0.56
C LEU A 143 8.83 10.44 -0.55
N THR A 144 7.75 9.93 -1.14
CA THR A 144 7.51 8.48 -1.27
C THR A 144 8.55 7.84 -2.18
N VAL A 145 8.84 8.44 -3.34
CA VAL A 145 9.90 7.95 -4.25
C VAL A 145 11.27 7.95 -3.57
N VAL A 146 11.61 9.01 -2.82
CA VAL A 146 12.87 9.10 -2.07
C VAL A 146 12.94 8.03 -0.99
N TYR A 147 11.87 7.83 -0.21
CA TYR A 147 11.78 6.78 0.79
C TYR A 147 11.98 5.38 0.18
N ASP A 148 11.37 5.12 -0.97
CA ASP A 148 11.50 3.87 -1.72
C ASP A 148 12.96 3.63 -2.18
N VAL A 149 13.66 4.68 -2.65
CA VAL A 149 15.10 4.62 -3.00
C VAL A 149 15.94 4.24 -1.77
N PHE A 150 15.75 4.95 -0.65
CA PHE A 150 16.48 4.69 0.59
C PHE A 150 16.22 3.28 1.13
N ARG A 151 14.97 2.80 1.06
CA ARG A 151 14.56 1.47 1.53
C ARG A 151 15.16 0.35 0.69
N MET A 152 15.26 0.52 -0.63
CA MET A 152 15.93 -0.46 -1.50
C MET A 152 17.46 -0.50 -1.29
N GLY A 153 18.06 0.64 -0.93
CA GLY A 153 19.50 0.81 -0.78
C GLY A 153 20.15 0.24 0.48
N GLY A 154 19.47 -0.65 1.22
CA GLY A 154 19.84 -1.15 2.56
C GLY A 154 21.31 -1.60 2.70
N GLY A 155 22.18 -0.67 3.11
CA GLY A 155 23.62 -0.89 3.34
C GLY A 155 24.57 -0.53 2.19
N ARG A 156 24.08 -0.19 0.99
CA ARG A 156 24.93 0.24 -0.16
C ARG A 156 24.33 1.40 -0.94
N PHE A 157 24.39 2.58 -0.36
CA PHE A 157 24.07 3.83 -1.03
C PHE A 157 25.10 4.12 -2.14
N ARG A 158 24.80 3.78 -3.40
CA ARG A 158 25.64 4.17 -4.53
C ARG A 158 25.47 5.67 -4.79
N PHE A 159 26.55 6.42 -4.61
CA PHE A 159 26.62 7.88 -4.64
C PHE A 159 25.93 8.51 -5.85
N GLU A 160 25.98 7.84 -7.01
CA GLU A 160 25.36 8.25 -8.28
C GLU A 160 23.83 8.41 -8.20
N ILE A 161 23.13 7.54 -7.45
CA ILE A 161 21.67 7.63 -7.28
C ILE A 161 21.30 8.80 -6.37
N GLY A 162 22.07 9.02 -5.30
CA GLY A 162 21.91 10.18 -4.43
C GLY A 162 22.16 11.51 -5.16
N LEU A 163 23.14 11.54 -6.06
CA LEU A 163 23.40 12.69 -6.92
C LEU A 163 22.23 12.95 -7.89
N PHE A 164 21.69 11.90 -8.52
CA PHE A 164 20.59 12.03 -9.48
C PHE A 164 19.30 12.52 -8.82
N VAL A 165 18.97 12.00 -7.64
CA VAL A 165 17.83 12.45 -6.82
C VAL A 165 18.04 13.87 -6.31
N GLY A 166 19.26 14.21 -5.85
CA GLY A 166 19.60 15.55 -5.38
C GLY A 166 19.53 16.62 -6.49
N VAL A 167 20.00 16.30 -7.70
CA VAL A 167 19.94 17.19 -8.86
C VAL A 167 18.50 17.37 -9.35
N LEU A 168 17.68 16.30 -9.38
CA LEU A 168 16.24 16.40 -9.70
C LEU A 168 15.48 17.25 -8.68
N LEU A 169 15.73 17.09 -7.38
CA LEU A 169 15.12 17.92 -6.34
C LEU A 169 15.58 19.38 -6.44
N GLY A 170 16.87 19.62 -6.71
CA GLY A 170 17.42 20.97 -6.87
C GLY A 170 16.85 21.71 -8.09
N LEU A 171 16.68 21.03 -9.23
CA LEU A 171 16.09 21.59 -10.46
C LEU A 171 14.58 21.83 -10.37
N MET A 172 13.88 21.24 -9.38
CA MET A 172 12.43 21.40 -9.21
C MET A 172 12.05 22.37 -8.07
N MET A 173 13.04 22.93 -7.37
CA MET A 173 12.85 23.97 -6.34
C MET A 173 13.42 25.34 -6.75
N ALA A 174 13.87 25.47 -8.00
CA ALA A 174 14.25 26.71 -8.67
C ALA A 174 13.15 27.14 -9.66
#